data_AF-A0A8H6HVM4-F1
#
_entry.id   AF-A0A8H6HVM4-F1
#
_cell.length_a   1.000
_cell.length_b   1.000
_cell.length_c   1.000
_cell.angle_alpha   90.00
_cell.angle_beta   90.00
_cell.angle_gamma   90.00
#
_symmetry.space_group_name_H-M   'P 1'
#
loop_
_entity.id
_entity.type
_entity.pdbx_description
1 polymer ?
#
loop_
_entity_poly.entity_id
_entity_poly.type
_entity_poly.pdbx_seq_one_letter_code
_entity_poly.pdbx_strand_id
1 'polypeptide(L)'
;MLTASFIGVQTCRSLKALVSEKSVWITILTSICQEQALFKPSYPVQDMDVAQLQRAAMGPTLFQRRLTKGAIPADKLNEAKELEPASIVELDGLLEAAGPNSTAPSIDARRWNVHRRLIPGGRFLAHVKHLKPQRSGLDSQMEESDELKSFLVEIWDLGVAGSAPLSNPILLANKRFTRGASQHVISVVAFYTEEAPESLRLLIALGGDDFVMKVFSISGLGEGNPSIQEAAALRVDTNPVTESLHDGEEPIFRGDLVLTRLDDTIIILWNFSRGLYTILRIDDDGYVARRYAFYDNVSITHTTFKLPVILTGDYTFSG
;
A
#
# COMPACT_ATOMS: atom_id res chain seq x y z
N MET A 1 -6.98 0.29 25.29
CA MET A 1 -7.68 -0.08 26.54
C MET A 1 -7.43 -1.54 27.02
N LEU A 2 -6.52 -2.34 26.40
CA LEU A 2 -6.34 -3.78 26.72
C LEU A 2 -5.10 -4.13 27.57
N THR A 3 -4.25 -3.16 27.94
CA THR A 3 -2.95 -3.44 28.55
C THR A 3 -2.99 -3.72 30.06
N ALA A 4 -4.09 -3.40 30.75
CA ALA A 4 -4.26 -3.66 32.18
C ALA A 4 -4.72 -5.11 32.50
N SER A 5 -5.06 -5.93 31.49
CA SER A 5 -5.92 -7.10 31.72
C SER A 5 -5.23 -8.46 31.90
N PHE A 6 -3.93 -8.62 31.63
CA PHE A 6 -3.33 -9.97 31.73
C PHE A 6 -2.96 -10.40 33.17
N ILE A 7 -2.72 -9.46 34.08
CA ILE A 7 -2.46 -9.78 35.50
C ILE A 7 -3.73 -10.35 36.17
N GLY A 8 -4.93 -9.93 35.72
CA GLY A 8 -6.20 -10.47 36.19
C GLY A 8 -6.57 -11.86 35.64
N VAL A 9 -5.92 -12.35 34.58
CA VAL A 9 -6.22 -13.68 34.01
C VAL A 9 -5.79 -14.81 34.95
N GLN A 10 -4.81 -14.57 35.83
CA GLN A 10 -4.35 -15.59 36.77
C GLN A 10 -5.28 -15.81 37.98
N THR A 11 -6.16 -14.86 38.30
CA THR A 11 -6.96 -14.92 39.53
C THR A 11 -8.37 -15.51 39.32
N CYS A 12 -8.89 -15.49 38.08
CA CYS A 12 -10.24 -15.99 37.78
C CYS A 12 -10.21 -17.16 36.79
N ARG A 13 -10.59 -18.36 37.25
CA ARG A 13 -10.68 -19.58 36.40
C ARG A 13 -11.59 -19.38 35.20
N SER A 14 -12.70 -18.66 35.38
CA SER A 14 -13.65 -18.38 34.30
C SER A 14 -13.06 -17.47 33.23
N LEU A 15 -12.29 -16.44 33.63
CA LEU A 15 -11.59 -15.59 32.67
C LEU A 15 -10.51 -16.36 31.92
N LYS A 16 -9.76 -17.23 32.60
CA LYS A 16 -8.79 -18.10 31.94
C LYS A 16 -9.46 -19.02 30.92
N ALA A 17 -10.62 -19.59 31.25
CA ALA A 17 -11.38 -20.44 30.33
C ALA A 17 -11.81 -19.65 29.08
N LEU A 18 -12.38 -18.44 29.27
CA LEU A 18 -12.80 -17.56 28.19
C LEU A 18 -11.62 -17.15 27.28
N VAL A 19 -10.49 -16.75 27.88
CA VAL A 19 -9.28 -16.34 27.15
C VAL A 19 -8.59 -17.54 26.47
N SER A 20 -8.97 -18.77 26.79
CA SER A 20 -8.47 -19.96 26.10
C SER A 20 -9.32 -20.34 24.88
N GLU A 21 -10.47 -19.68 24.68
CA GLU A 21 -11.38 -19.97 23.58
C GLU A 21 -10.92 -19.33 22.27
N LYS A 22 -10.80 -20.13 21.19
CA LYS A 22 -10.36 -19.66 19.87
C LYS A 22 -11.30 -18.59 19.29
N SER A 23 -12.61 -18.75 19.45
CA SER A 23 -13.65 -17.84 18.95
C SER A 23 -13.49 -16.41 19.47
N VAL A 24 -13.11 -16.26 20.75
CA VAL A 24 -12.87 -14.97 21.40
C VAL A 24 -11.72 -14.25 20.71
N TRP A 25 -10.62 -14.95 20.44
CA TRP A 25 -9.46 -14.36 19.76
C TRP A 25 -9.69 -14.06 18.29
N ILE A 26 -10.47 -14.87 17.58
CA ILE A 26 -10.91 -14.55 16.21
C ILE A 26 -11.71 -13.23 16.21
N THR A 27 -12.62 -13.08 17.17
CA THR A 27 -13.45 -11.88 17.30
C THR A 27 -12.59 -10.64 17.59
N ILE A 28 -11.67 -10.75 18.56
CA ILE A 28 -10.72 -9.67 18.89
C ILE A 28 -9.87 -9.30 17.68
N LEU A 29 -9.27 -10.29 17.00
CA LEU A 29 -8.42 -10.04 15.83
C LEU A 29 -9.21 -9.39 14.69
N THR A 30 -10.46 -9.81 14.48
CA THR A 30 -11.35 -9.21 13.48
C THR A 30 -11.64 -7.75 13.78
N SER A 31 -11.93 -7.42 15.06
CA SER A 31 -12.12 -6.02 15.52
C SER A 31 -10.88 -5.18 15.25
N ILE A 32 -9.69 -5.69 15.61
CA ILE A 32 -8.42 -4.98 15.39
C ILE A 32 -8.15 -4.77 13.91
N CYS A 33 -8.43 -5.77 13.07
CA CYS A 33 -8.28 -5.61 11.62
C CYS A 33 -9.19 -4.51 11.06
N GLN A 34 -10.40 -4.36 11.59
CA GLN A 34 -11.32 -3.27 11.21
C GLN A 34 -10.80 -1.93 11.72
N GLU A 35 -10.51 -1.81 13.01
CA GLU A 35 -10.06 -0.58 13.66
C GLU A 35 -8.76 -0.02 13.06
N GLN A 36 -7.86 -0.89 12.61
CA GLN A 36 -6.54 -0.52 12.09
C GLN A 36 -6.40 -0.70 10.58
N ALA A 37 -7.51 -0.99 9.88
CA ALA A 37 -7.53 -1.25 8.44
C ALA A 37 -6.49 -2.31 7.98
N LEU A 38 -6.28 -3.36 8.79
CA LEU A 38 -5.41 -4.47 8.43
C LEU A 38 -6.13 -5.39 7.44
N PHE A 39 -5.39 -5.92 6.46
CA PHE A 39 -5.94 -6.81 5.45
C PHE A 39 -6.27 -8.17 6.07
N LYS A 40 -7.56 -8.50 6.22
CA LYS A 40 -8.01 -9.72 6.91
C LYS A 40 -7.40 -11.02 6.36
N PRO A 41 -7.26 -11.23 5.03
CA PRO A 41 -6.62 -12.44 4.51
C PRO A 41 -5.16 -12.62 4.92
N SER A 42 -4.51 -11.59 5.46
CA SER A 42 -3.18 -11.72 6.09
C SER A 42 -3.20 -12.66 7.30
N TYR A 43 -4.38 -12.90 7.88
CA TYR A 43 -4.59 -13.72 9.06
C TYR A 43 -5.56 -14.86 8.75
N PRO A 44 -5.08 -16.04 8.32
CA PRO A 44 -5.94 -17.20 8.04
C PRO A 44 -6.43 -17.81 9.36
N VAL A 45 -7.45 -17.19 9.96
CA VAL A 45 -7.93 -17.49 11.32
C VAL A 45 -8.35 -18.95 11.52
N GLN A 46 -8.72 -19.64 10.43
CA GLN A 46 -9.05 -21.07 10.47
C GLN A 46 -7.81 -21.92 10.76
N ASP A 47 -6.66 -21.57 10.16
CA ASP A 47 -5.40 -22.29 10.28
C ASP A 47 -4.55 -21.87 11.49
N MET A 48 -4.93 -20.78 12.15
CA MET A 48 -4.20 -20.27 13.31
C MET A 48 -4.61 -20.96 14.61
N ASP A 49 -3.63 -21.33 15.44
CA ASP A 49 -3.87 -21.74 16.82
C ASP A 49 -4.15 -20.52 17.73
N VAL A 50 -4.56 -20.79 18.98
CA VAL A 50 -4.89 -19.71 19.94
C VAL A 50 -3.69 -18.81 20.23
N ALA A 51 -2.48 -19.36 20.30
CA ALA A 51 -1.27 -18.59 20.60
C ALA A 51 -0.89 -17.67 19.43
N GLN A 52 -1.08 -18.14 18.19
CA GLN A 52 -0.90 -17.35 16.97
C GLN A 52 -1.93 -16.22 16.89
N LEU A 53 -3.21 -16.51 17.16
CA LEU A 53 -4.27 -15.49 17.18
C LEU A 53 -4.00 -14.43 18.26
N GLN A 54 -3.59 -14.86 19.46
CA GLN A 54 -3.17 -13.97 20.54
C GLN A 54 -2.03 -13.04 20.09
N ARG A 55 -0.98 -13.62 19.50
CA ARG A 55 0.17 -12.86 19.03
C ARG A 55 -0.20 -11.86 17.94
N ALA A 56 -1.03 -12.27 16.97
CA ALA A 56 -1.51 -11.40 15.90
C ALA A 56 -2.35 -10.24 16.45
N ALA A 57 -3.31 -10.53 17.33
CA ALA A 57 -4.16 -9.53 17.96
C ALA A 57 -3.36 -8.55 18.83
N MET A 58 -2.36 -9.04 19.57
CA MET A 58 -1.53 -8.18 20.42
C MET A 58 -0.44 -7.44 19.64
N GLY A 59 -0.11 -7.88 18.43
CA GLY A 59 0.98 -7.38 17.60
C GLY A 59 1.03 -5.85 17.51
N PRO A 60 -0.05 -5.17 17.07
CA PRO A 60 -0.05 -3.72 16.95
C PRO A 60 0.20 -2.99 18.26
N THR A 61 -0.42 -3.44 19.36
CA THR A 61 -0.21 -2.85 20.68
C THR A 61 1.23 -3.04 21.16
N LEU A 62 1.80 -4.23 20.93
CA LEU A 62 3.18 -4.52 21.27
C LEU A 62 4.16 -3.70 20.44
N PHE A 63 3.88 -3.52 19.15
CA PHE A 63 4.67 -2.70 18.25
C PHE A 63 4.62 -1.23 18.64
N GLN A 64 3.44 -0.66 18.86
CA GLN A 64 3.27 0.71 19.34
C GLN A 64 4.00 0.92 20.66
N ARG A 65 3.92 -0.05 21.59
CA ARG A 65 4.67 0.01 22.85
C ARG A 65 6.18 -0.05 22.66
N ARG A 66 6.68 -0.79 21.67
CA ARG A 66 8.10 -0.80 21.32
C ARG A 66 8.51 0.55 20.73
N LEU A 67 7.72 1.12 19.83
CA LEU A 67 7.97 2.44 19.25
C LEU A 67 7.99 3.52 20.33
N THR A 68 7.00 3.56 21.24
CA THR A 68 6.97 4.59 22.29
C THR A 68 8.10 4.44 23.31
N LYS A 69 8.54 3.21 23.58
CA LYS A 69 9.72 2.97 24.43
C LYS A 69 11.04 3.35 23.76
N GLY A 70 11.13 3.16 22.45
CA GLY A 70 12.31 3.50 21.65
C GLY A 70 12.26 4.93 21.09
N ALA A 71 11.17 5.67 21.28
CA ALA A 71 11.00 7.01 20.77
C ALA A 71 11.96 7.96 21.50
N ILE A 72 12.74 8.69 20.72
CA ILE A 72 13.67 9.69 21.20
C ILE A 72 13.17 11.06 20.74
N PRO A 73 13.30 12.12 21.56
CA PRO A 73 13.01 13.49 21.14
C PRO A 73 13.73 13.86 19.84
N ALA A 74 13.09 14.71 19.01
CA ALA A 74 13.61 15.06 17.69
C ALA A 74 15.00 15.71 17.73
N ASP A 75 15.31 16.45 18.80
CA ASP A 75 16.63 17.07 19.06
C ASP A 75 17.75 16.05 19.31
N LYS A 76 17.40 14.78 19.56
CA LYS A 76 18.32 13.67 19.83
C LYS A 76 18.25 12.55 18.81
N LEU A 77 17.72 12.81 17.61
CA LEU A 77 17.59 11.79 16.57
C LEU A 77 18.93 11.12 16.21
N ASN A 78 20.04 11.86 16.30
CA ASN A 78 21.39 11.34 16.07
C ASN A 78 21.84 10.29 17.10
N GLU A 79 21.16 10.20 18.24
CA GLU A 79 21.41 9.20 19.29
C GLU A 79 20.51 7.96 19.14
N ALA A 80 19.61 7.94 18.16
CA ALA A 80 18.68 6.84 17.96
C ALA A 80 19.39 5.56 17.53
N LYS A 81 19.22 4.49 18.31
CA LYS A 81 19.58 3.14 17.89
C LYS A 81 18.47 2.60 17.00
N GLU A 82 18.84 2.15 15.80
CA GLU A 82 17.93 1.43 14.92
C GLU A 82 17.35 0.19 15.62
N LEU A 83 16.07 -0.08 15.39
CA LEU A 83 15.42 -1.28 15.91
C LEU A 83 15.98 -2.49 15.17
N GLU A 84 16.61 -3.40 15.90
CA GLU A 84 17.05 -4.68 15.33
C GLU A 84 15.83 -5.51 14.89
N PRO A 85 15.80 -5.99 13.63
CA PRO A 85 14.68 -6.76 13.13
C PRO A 85 14.59 -8.10 13.87
N ALA A 86 13.37 -8.51 14.22
CA ALA A 86 13.15 -9.81 14.88
C ALA A 86 13.38 -11.00 13.92
N SER A 87 13.29 -10.76 12.61
CA SER A 87 13.52 -11.73 11.55
C SER A 87 13.89 -11.00 10.27
N ILE A 88 14.79 -11.59 9.49
CA ILE A 88 15.18 -11.10 8.16
C ILE A 88 14.79 -12.17 7.16
N VAL A 89 14.09 -11.77 6.10
CA VAL A 89 13.76 -12.64 4.96
C VAL A 89 14.50 -12.08 3.75
N GLU A 90 15.48 -12.82 3.24
CA GLU A 90 16.21 -12.44 2.04
C GLU A 90 15.34 -12.65 0.80
N LEU A 91 14.79 -11.57 0.26
CA LEU A 91 13.87 -11.66 -0.86
C LEU A 91 14.59 -11.96 -2.19
N ASP A 92 15.82 -11.49 -2.36
CA ASP A 92 16.50 -11.53 -3.66
C ASP A 92 16.86 -12.98 -4.07
N GLY A 93 17.32 -13.81 -3.14
CA GLY A 93 17.55 -15.24 -3.40
C GLY A 93 16.26 -16.03 -3.69
N LEU A 94 15.12 -15.54 -3.23
CA LEU A 94 13.80 -16.17 -3.44
C LEU A 94 13.20 -15.79 -4.80
N LEU A 95 13.44 -14.55 -5.26
CA LEU A 95 13.05 -14.07 -6.59
C LEU A 95 13.83 -14.78 -7.71
N GLU A 96 15.09 -15.14 -7.47
CA GLU A 96 15.92 -15.93 -8.39
C GLU A 96 15.50 -17.41 -8.41
N ALA A 97 15.06 -17.96 -7.28
CA ALA A 97 14.63 -19.35 -7.16
C ALA A 97 13.25 -19.65 -7.77
N ALA A 98 12.43 -18.61 -8.05
CA ALA A 98 11.11 -18.76 -8.69
C ALA A 98 11.14 -19.27 -10.14
N GLY A 99 12.32 -19.61 -10.66
CA GLY A 99 12.52 -20.47 -11.82
C GLY A 99 13.19 -19.78 -13.01
N PRO A 100 13.81 -20.54 -13.93
CA PRO A 100 14.60 -20.03 -15.05
C PRO A 100 13.79 -19.25 -16.11
N ASN A 101 12.45 -19.33 -16.06
CA ASN A 101 11.57 -18.51 -16.91
C ASN A 101 11.29 -17.13 -16.30
N SER A 102 11.64 -16.91 -15.03
CA SER A 102 11.78 -15.57 -14.47
C SER A 102 13.06 -15.01 -15.06
N THR A 103 12.94 -14.25 -16.16
CA THR A 103 14.00 -13.37 -16.63
C THR A 103 14.17 -12.25 -15.60
N ALA A 104 14.67 -12.60 -14.42
CA ALA A 104 15.06 -11.66 -13.39
C ALA A 104 16.27 -10.91 -13.97
N PRO A 105 16.13 -9.63 -14.32
CA PRO A 105 17.29 -8.85 -14.75
C PRO A 105 18.30 -8.87 -13.60
N SER A 106 19.58 -9.14 -13.90
CA SER A 106 20.62 -9.11 -12.88
C SER A 106 20.53 -7.81 -12.11
N ILE A 107 20.45 -7.92 -10.79
CA ILE A 107 20.13 -6.86 -9.86
C ILE A 107 21.33 -5.90 -9.78
N ASP A 108 21.45 -5.01 -10.76
CA ASP A 108 22.11 -3.72 -10.56
C ASP A 108 21.11 -2.85 -9.79
N ALA A 109 21.05 -3.07 -8.47
CA ALA A 109 20.12 -2.45 -7.51
C ALA A 109 20.16 -0.90 -7.46
N ARG A 110 20.97 -0.25 -8.28
CA ARG A 110 21.22 1.21 -8.23
C ARG A 110 20.41 2.03 -9.23
N ARG A 111 19.45 1.45 -9.95
CA ARG A 111 18.58 2.25 -10.84
C ARG A 111 17.10 1.94 -10.66
N TRP A 112 16.47 2.67 -9.74
CA TRP A 112 15.13 3.30 -9.83
C TRP A 112 13.92 2.49 -10.32
N ASN A 113 13.99 1.17 -10.45
CA ASN A 113 13.01 0.42 -11.25
C ASN A 113 12.16 -0.63 -10.52
N VAL A 114 12.26 -0.67 -9.19
CA VAL A 114 11.59 -1.69 -8.38
C VAL A 114 10.93 -1.05 -7.16
N HIS A 115 9.62 -1.20 -7.05
CA HIS A 115 8.84 -0.78 -5.89
C HIS A 115 8.36 -2.01 -5.15
N ARG A 116 8.67 -2.09 -3.85
CA ARG A 116 8.27 -3.18 -2.95
C ARG A 116 7.44 -2.58 -1.83
N ARG A 117 6.22 -3.08 -1.65
CA ARG A 117 5.30 -2.59 -0.61
C ARG A 117 4.64 -3.74 0.11
N LEU A 118 4.83 -3.78 1.42
CA LEU A 118 4.11 -4.72 2.27
C LEU A 118 2.65 -4.30 2.36
N ILE A 119 1.76 -5.26 2.17
CA ILE A 119 0.33 -5.07 2.31
C ILE A 119 0.00 -5.02 3.81
N PRO A 120 -0.92 -4.15 4.28
CA PRO A 120 -1.29 -4.07 5.69
C PRO A 120 -1.57 -5.43 6.31
N GLY A 121 -0.92 -5.75 7.43
CA GLY A 121 -0.91 -7.08 8.06
C GLY A 121 0.34 -7.91 7.76
N GLY A 122 1.15 -7.52 6.77
CA GLY A 122 2.54 -7.97 6.59
C GLY A 122 2.73 -9.34 5.92
N ARG A 123 1.65 -10.09 5.66
CA ARG A 123 1.72 -11.39 4.99
C ARG A 123 2.03 -11.27 3.50
N PHE A 124 1.45 -10.30 2.82
CA PHE A 124 1.59 -10.18 1.38
C PHE A 124 2.51 -9.03 0.99
N LEU A 125 3.21 -9.20 -0.12
CA LEU A 125 4.08 -8.18 -0.72
C LEU A 125 3.62 -7.87 -2.14
N ALA A 126 3.35 -6.59 -2.39
CA ALA A 126 3.20 -6.06 -3.74
C ALA A 126 4.57 -5.67 -4.28
N HIS A 127 4.95 -6.24 -5.42
CA HIS A 127 6.21 -6.00 -6.10
C HIS A 127 5.93 -5.48 -7.51
N VAL A 128 6.39 -4.26 -7.81
CA VAL A 128 6.21 -3.63 -9.12
C VAL A 128 7.58 -3.42 -9.74
N LYS A 129 7.82 -4.04 -10.89
CA LYS A 129 9.09 -3.93 -11.62
C LYS A 129 8.88 -3.38 -13.02
N HIS A 130 9.79 -2.52 -13.46
CA HIS A 130 9.85 -2.12 -14.85
C HIS A 130 10.45 -3.23 -15.72
N LEU A 131 9.80 -3.50 -16.84
CA LEU A 131 10.30 -4.48 -17.81
C LEU A 131 11.17 -3.76 -18.83
N LYS A 132 12.31 -4.39 -19.16
CA LYS A 132 13.13 -3.94 -20.28
C LYS A 132 12.34 -4.16 -21.58
N PRO A 133 12.43 -3.23 -22.55
CA PRO A 133 11.88 -3.45 -23.88
C PRO A 133 12.44 -4.76 -24.45
N GLN A 134 11.55 -5.63 -24.92
CA GLN A 134 11.97 -6.86 -25.57
C GLN A 134 12.37 -6.50 -27.00
N ARG A 135 13.67 -6.24 -27.22
CA ARG A 135 14.21 -6.03 -28.57
C ARG A 135 13.97 -7.31 -29.38
N SER A 136 12.96 -7.30 -30.25
CA SER A 136 12.75 -8.36 -31.24
C SER A 136 13.92 -8.29 -32.22
N GLY A 137 14.82 -9.28 -32.15
CA GLY A 137 16.18 -9.18 -32.65
C GLY A 137 16.36 -9.26 -34.18
N LEU A 138 15.55 -8.57 -34.99
CA LEU A 138 15.70 -8.65 -36.45
C LEU A 138 16.10 -7.39 -37.22
N ASP A 139 15.95 -6.15 -36.72
CA ASP A 139 16.34 -4.97 -37.52
C ASP A 139 17.03 -3.89 -36.67
N SER A 140 18.36 -3.82 -36.78
CA SER A 140 19.27 -3.06 -35.93
C SER A 140 19.53 -1.61 -36.37
N GLN A 141 18.53 -0.89 -36.91
CA GLN A 141 18.67 0.54 -37.24
C GLN A 141 17.44 1.43 -37.04
N MET A 142 16.35 0.95 -36.43
CA MET A 142 15.21 1.83 -36.16
C MET A 142 15.47 2.72 -34.93
N GLU A 143 15.32 4.03 -35.13
CA GLU A 143 15.52 5.08 -34.13
C GLU A 143 14.78 4.77 -32.82
N GLU A 144 15.37 5.24 -31.71
CA GLU A 144 14.97 5.07 -30.30
C GLU A 144 13.58 5.66 -29.94
N SER A 145 12.70 5.87 -30.93
CA SER A 145 11.39 6.49 -30.72
C SER A 145 10.37 5.46 -30.27
N ASP A 146 9.89 5.64 -29.04
CA ASP A 146 8.67 5.05 -28.47
C ASP A 146 8.65 3.51 -28.32
N GLU A 147 9.72 2.92 -27.80
CA GLU A 147 9.60 1.60 -27.17
C GLU A 147 8.61 1.71 -26.00
N LEU A 148 7.38 1.19 -26.20
CA LEU A 148 6.34 1.08 -25.18
C LEU A 148 6.94 0.43 -23.95
N LYS A 149 7.17 1.25 -22.94
CA LYS A 149 7.68 0.74 -21.69
C LYS A 149 6.55 -0.05 -21.02
N SER A 150 6.88 -1.14 -20.34
CA SER A 150 5.91 -1.92 -19.56
C SER A 150 6.37 -2.10 -18.13
N PHE A 151 5.44 -2.44 -17.24
CA PHE A 151 5.74 -2.84 -15.88
C PHE A 151 4.98 -4.13 -15.54
N LEU A 152 5.53 -4.89 -14.60
CA LEU A 152 4.92 -6.10 -14.06
C LEU A 152 4.58 -5.85 -12.60
N VAL A 153 3.33 -6.13 -12.24
CA VAL A 153 2.88 -6.19 -10.86
C VAL A 153 2.87 -7.65 -10.45
N GLU A 154 3.49 -7.98 -9.33
CA GLU A 154 3.55 -9.30 -8.72
C GLU A 154 3.03 -9.21 -7.28
N ILE A 155 2.23 -10.20 -6.87
CA ILE A 155 1.76 -10.34 -5.50
C ILE A 155 2.34 -11.63 -4.93
N TRP A 156 3.10 -11.48 -3.85
CA TRP A 156 3.76 -12.57 -3.14
C TRP A 156 3.08 -12.82 -1.79
N ASP A 157 2.91 -14.08 -1.42
CA ASP A 157 2.59 -14.51 -0.05
C ASP A 157 3.90 -14.82 0.67
N LEU A 158 4.24 -14.06 1.70
CA LEU A 158 5.43 -14.24 2.53
C LEU A 158 5.19 -15.25 3.67
N GLY A 159 3.97 -15.79 3.79
CA GLY A 159 3.58 -16.67 4.86
C GLY A 159 2.92 -15.98 6.04
N VAL A 160 2.40 -16.81 6.95
CA VAL A 160 1.73 -16.32 8.16
C VAL A 160 2.77 -15.79 9.13
N ALA A 161 2.66 -14.51 9.50
CA ALA A 161 3.57 -13.90 10.44
C ALA A 161 3.60 -14.69 11.77
N GLY A 162 4.79 -15.15 12.18
CA GLY A 162 4.98 -15.88 13.42
C GLY A 162 4.60 -17.37 13.38
N SER A 163 4.24 -17.94 12.22
CA SER A 163 4.33 -19.39 12.04
C SER A 163 5.81 -19.77 11.92
N ALA A 164 6.28 -20.67 12.79
CA ALA A 164 7.58 -21.30 12.64
C ALA A 164 7.37 -22.72 12.09
N PRO A 165 8.12 -23.14 11.05
CA PRO A 165 9.11 -22.37 10.30
C PRO A 165 8.49 -21.29 9.39
N LEU A 166 9.28 -20.26 9.05
CA LEU A 166 8.90 -19.30 8.01
C LEU A 166 8.71 -20.08 6.70
N SER A 167 7.54 -19.96 6.09
CA SER A 167 7.30 -20.54 4.77
C SER A 167 8.08 -19.75 3.71
N ASN A 168 8.57 -20.45 2.69
CA ASN A 168 9.12 -19.77 1.53
C ASN A 168 8.05 -18.90 0.87
N PRO A 169 8.39 -17.68 0.42
CA PRO A 169 7.48 -16.84 -0.33
C PRO A 169 6.94 -17.54 -1.57
N ILE A 170 5.65 -17.33 -1.85
CA ILE A 170 4.95 -17.92 -2.98
C ILE A 170 4.45 -16.78 -3.87
N LEU A 171 4.79 -16.81 -5.16
CA LEU A 171 4.17 -15.90 -6.13
C LEU A 171 2.72 -16.32 -6.35
N LEU A 172 1.77 -15.50 -5.89
CA LEU A 172 0.34 -15.80 -6.02
C LEU A 172 -0.23 -15.34 -7.35
N ALA A 173 0.14 -14.13 -7.79
CA ALA A 173 -0.34 -13.59 -9.05
C ALA A 173 0.67 -12.61 -9.63
N ASN A 174 0.63 -12.46 -10.96
CA ASN A 174 1.30 -11.37 -11.63
C ASN A 174 0.46 -10.84 -12.79
N LYS A 175 0.66 -9.58 -13.16
CA LYS A 175 0.02 -8.97 -14.31
C LYS A 175 0.93 -7.93 -14.96
N ARG A 176 1.05 -8.03 -16.29
CA ARG A 176 1.83 -7.09 -17.11
C ARG A 176 0.93 -5.95 -17.56
N PHE A 177 1.47 -4.75 -17.51
CA PHE A 177 0.81 -3.53 -17.96
C PHE A 177 1.72 -2.76 -18.91
N THR A 178 1.12 -2.23 -19.97
CA THR A 178 1.77 -1.29 -20.90
C THR A 178 1.57 0.12 -20.38
N ARG A 179 2.63 0.94 -20.41
CA ARG A 179 2.59 2.38 -20.08
C ARG A 179 2.94 3.21 -21.30
N GLY A 180 2.64 4.51 -21.25
CA GLY A 180 3.16 5.46 -22.24
C GLY A 180 4.69 5.52 -22.21
N ALA A 181 5.31 5.94 -23.31
CA ALA A 181 6.77 5.95 -23.50
C ALA A 181 7.53 6.75 -22.41
N SER A 182 6.92 7.76 -21.80
CA SER A 182 7.54 8.63 -20.79
C SER A 182 7.17 8.32 -19.33
N GLN A 183 6.21 7.43 -19.09
CA GLN A 183 5.72 7.19 -17.73
C GLN A 183 6.73 6.38 -16.89
N HIS A 184 6.73 6.50 -15.56
CA HIS A 184 7.49 5.70 -14.58
C HIS A 184 6.72 5.56 -13.27
N VAL A 185 6.89 4.43 -12.57
CA VAL A 185 6.19 4.22 -11.29
C VAL A 185 6.83 5.14 -10.26
N ILE A 186 6.02 5.94 -9.59
CA ILE A 186 6.47 6.81 -8.50
C ILE A 186 6.05 6.24 -7.16
N SER A 187 4.80 5.78 -7.07
CA SER A 187 4.26 5.28 -5.81
C SER A 187 3.40 4.05 -6.02
N VAL A 188 3.44 3.16 -5.03
CA VAL A 188 2.60 1.97 -4.93
C VAL A 188 2.02 1.98 -3.52
N VAL A 189 0.70 1.89 -3.40
CA VAL A 189 0.00 1.86 -2.11
C VAL A 189 -1.03 0.74 -2.14
N ALA A 190 -1.02 -0.13 -1.15
CA ALA A 190 -2.00 -1.19 -1.00
C ALA A 190 -2.98 -0.83 0.12
N PHE A 191 -4.27 -1.04 -0.11
CA PHE A 191 -5.31 -0.70 0.84
C PHE A 191 -6.43 -1.73 0.89
N TYR A 192 -6.98 -1.87 2.08
CA TYR A 192 -8.11 -2.73 2.40
C TYR A 192 -9.40 -1.89 2.47
N THR A 193 -10.53 -2.50 2.13
CA THR A 193 -11.85 -1.87 2.22
C THR A 193 -12.81 -2.78 2.96
N GLU A 194 -13.67 -2.21 3.79
CA GLU A 194 -14.65 -2.98 4.54
C GLU A 194 -15.75 -3.58 3.65
N GLU A 195 -16.06 -2.91 2.54
CA GLU A 195 -17.11 -3.31 1.60
C GLU A 195 -16.80 -4.62 0.88
N ALA A 196 -15.52 -4.91 0.68
CA ALA A 196 -15.06 -6.11 -0.02
C ALA A 196 -13.87 -6.72 0.74
N PRO A 197 -14.12 -7.44 1.86
CA PRO A 197 -13.11 -7.83 2.82
C PRO A 197 -12.09 -8.85 2.29
N GLU A 198 -12.41 -9.51 1.18
CA GLU A 198 -11.57 -10.48 0.47
C GLU A 198 -10.84 -9.86 -0.72
N SER A 199 -11.06 -8.58 -0.98
CA SER A 199 -10.39 -7.84 -2.02
C SER A 199 -9.38 -6.86 -1.43
N LEU A 200 -8.19 -6.86 -2.01
CA LEU A 200 -7.21 -5.83 -1.81
C LEU A 200 -7.30 -4.85 -2.98
N ARG A 201 -7.08 -3.58 -2.73
CA ARG A 201 -6.92 -2.61 -3.80
C ARG A 201 -5.49 -2.07 -3.80
N LEU A 202 -4.93 -1.91 -4.99
CA LEU A 202 -3.56 -1.46 -5.20
C LEU A 202 -3.58 -0.20 -6.07
N LEU A 203 -3.07 0.90 -5.54
CA LEU A 203 -2.83 2.11 -6.31
C LEU A 203 -1.41 2.09 -6.85
N ILE A 204 -1.27 2.38 -8.13
CA ILE A 204 0.01 2.66 -8.77
C ILE A 204 -0.07 4.06 -9.35
N ALA A 205 0.76 4.96 -8.83
CA ALA A 205 0.95 6.29 -9.37
C ALA A 205 2.14 6.25 -10.34
N LEU A 206 1.92 6.74 -11.55
CA LEU A 206 2.90 6.86 -12.62
C LEU A 206 3.12 8.35 -12.91
N GLY A 207 4.36 8.80 -13.06
CA GLY A 207 4.68 10.15 -13.55
C GLY A 207 5.51 10.12 -14.81
N GLY A 208 5.78 11.28 -15.39
CA GLY A 208 6.34 11.46 -16.73
C GLY A 208 5.80 12.76 -17.30
N ASP A 209 5.47 12.78 -18.59
CA ASP A 209 4.81 13.96 -19.19
C ASP A 209 3.40 14.17 -18.63
N ASP A 210 2.74 13.10 -18.18
CA ASP A 210 1.47 13.13 -17.47
C ASP A 210 1.56 12.35 -16.16
N PHE A 211 0.79 12.79 -15.18
CA PHE A 211 0.54 12.03 -13.98
C PHE A 211 -0.63 11.07 -14.19
N VAL A 212 -0.40 9.76 -14.00
CA VAL A 212 -1.43 8.72 -14.14
C VAL A 212 -1.52 7.89 -12.87
N MET A 213 -2.69 7.85 -12.26
CA MET A 213 -3.01 6.92 -11.19
C MET A 213 -3.85 5.77 -11.71
N LYS A 214 -3.52 4.55 -11.31
CA LYS A 214 -4.31 3.35 -11.59
C LYS A 214 -4.64 2.64 -10.30
N VAL A 215 -5.93 2.33 -10.11
CA VAL A 215 -6.40 1.47 -9.02
C VAL A 215 -6.66 0.08 -9.59
N PHE A 216 -6.03 -0.92 -8.99
CA PHE A 216 -6.25 -2.32 -9.28
C PHE A 216 -7.04 -2.96 -8.14
N SER A 217 -8.02 -3.79 -8.48
CA SER A 217 -8.67 -4.70 -7.53
C SER A 217 -7.99 -6.06 -7.63
N ILE A 218 -7.65 -6.62 -6.48
CA ILE A 218 -7.04 -7.93 -6.32
C ILE A 218 -7.99 -8.76 -5.48
N SER A 219 -8.65 -9.75 -6.08
CA SER A 219 -9.62 -10.62 -5.42
C SER A 219 -9.09 -12.05 -5.31
N GLY A 220 -9.62 -12.85 -4.36
CA GLY A 220 -9.23 -14.26 -4.21
C GLY A 220 -7.88 -14.47 -3.51
N LEU A 221 -7.43 -13.49 -2.71
CA LEU A 221 -6.24 -13.65 -1.87
C LEU A 221 -6.54 -14.65 -0.76
N GLY A 222 -5.93 -15.83 -0.83
CA GLY A 222 -6.13 -16.95 0.12
C GLY A 222 -6.71 -18.22 -0.51
N GLU A 223 -7.36 -18.13 -1.67
CA GLU A 223 -7.98 -19.27 -2.37
C GLU A 223 -7.09 -19.86 -3.48
N GLY A 224 -5.83 -19.42 -3.56
CA GLY A 224 -4.80 -20.04 -4.39
C GLY A 224 -4.69 -19.53 -5.83
N ASN A 225 -5.49 -18.55 -6.26
CA ASN A 225 -5.35 -17.89 -7.57
C ASN A 225 -5.94 -16.47 -7.56
N PRO A 226 -5.25 -15.47 -6.99
CA PRO A 226 -5.78 -14.13 -6.97
C PRO A 226 -5.87 -13.52 -8.37
N SER A 227 -6.97 -12.83 -8.67
CA SER A 227 -7.16 -12.12 -9.92
C SER A 227 -6.77 -10.66 -9.75
N ILE A 228 -6.04 -10.09 -10.72
CA ILE A 228 -5.65 -8.67 -10.72
C ILE A 228 -6.42 -7.97 -11.87
N GLN A 229 -7.28 -7.03 -11.53
CA GLN A 229 -8.10 -6.29 -12.49
C GLN A 229 -7.89 -4.78 -12.33
N GLU A 230 -7.79 -4.03 -13.43
CA GLU A 230 -7.78 -2.57 -13.38
C GLU A 230 -9.21 -2.10 -13.09
N ALA A 231 -9.41 -1.42 -11.96
CA ALA A 231 -10.70 -0.94 -11.51
C ALA A 231 -10.98 0.49 -12.00
N ALA A 232 -9.95 1.34 -12.00
CA ALA A 232 -10.06 2.72 -12.44
C ALA A 232 -8.70 3.30 -12.83
N ALA A 233 -8.70 4.30 -13.70
CA ALA A 233 -7.53 5.09 -14.04
C ALA A 233 -7.88 6.59 -14.04
N LEU A 234 -6.97 7.42 -13.55
CA LEU A 234 -7.06 8.87 -13.61
C LEU A 234 -5.78 9.41 -14.26
N ARG A 235 -5.93 10.12 -15.37
CA ARG A 235 -4.85 10.88 -16.01
C ARG A 235 -5.05 12.35 -15.68
N VAL A 236 -4.02 12.96 -15.11
CA VAL A 236 -3.97 14.39 -14.84
C VAL A 236 -2.88 14.97 -15.72
N ASP A 237 -3.29 15.86 -16.61
CA ASP A 237 -2.37 16.68 -17.39
C ASP A 237 -1.72 17.68 -16.43
N THR A 238 -0.55 17.30 -15.94
CA THR A 238 0.32 18.10 -15.09
C THR A 238 1.34 18.77 -15.99
N ASN A 239 0.90 19.72 -16.82
CA ASN A 239 1.77 20.61 -17.56
C ASN A 239 3.00 21.02 -16.72
N PRO A 240 4.21 20.97 -17.28
CA PRO A 240 5.31 20.05 -16.95
C PRO A 240 6.03 20.34 -15.61
N VAL A 241 5.34 20.81 -14.57
CA VAL A 241 5.97 21.34 -13.34
C VAL A 241 6.29 20.24 -12.31
N THR A 242 5.71 19.06 -12.40
CA THR A 242 5.90 18.01 -11.39
C THR A 242 6.96 17.00 -11.82
N GLU A 243 8.24 17.38 -11.77
CA GLU A 243 9.37 16.45 -11.99
C GLU A 243 9.50 15.39 -10.87
N SER A 244 8.77 15.51 -9.77
CA SER A 244 8.67 14.49 -8.74
C SER A 244 7.40 14.67 -7.90
N LEU A 245 6.75 13.57 -7.50
CA LEU A 245 6.08 13.63 -6.20
C LEU A 245 7.19 13.92 -5.20
N HIS A 246 7.01 14.94 -4.36
CA HIS A 246 7.89 15.06 -3.19
C HIS A 246 7.94 13.70 -2.49
N ASP A 247 9.16 13.25 -2.23
CA ASP A 247 9.55 11.88 -1.83
C ASP A 247 9.01 11.45 -0.44
N GLY A 248 7.90 12.04 0.02
CA GLY A 248 7.42 11.91 1.39
C GLY A 248 5.94 11.62 1.57
N GLU A 249 5.06 11.98 0.64
CA GLU A 249 3.62 11.85 0.88
C GLU A 249 2.97 10.72 0.08
N GLU A 250 2.75 9.60 0.76
CA GLU A 250 2.01 8.47 0.21
C GLU A 250 0.54 8.82 0.00
N PRO A 251 -0.06 8.42 -1.14
CA PRO A 251 -1.51 8.52 -1.32
C PRO A 251 -2.29 7.85 -0.18
N ILE A 252 -3.31 8.55 0.32
CA ILE A 252 -4.16 8.09 1.42
C ILE A 252 -5.50 7.57 0.86
N PHE A 253 -5.94 6.43 1.38
CA PHE A 253 -7.23 5.84 1.05
C PHE A 253 -8.28 6.04 2.15
N ARG A 254 -9.50 6.36 1.73
CA ARG A 254 -10.72 6.35 2.56
C ARG A 254 -11.88 5.75 1.77
N GLY A 255 -12.01 4.42 1.83
CA GLY A 255 -12.99 3.68 1.01
C GLY A 255 -12.65 3.79 -0.48
N ASP A 256 -13.55 4.41 -1.25
CA ASP A 256 -13.35 4.69 -2.68
C ASP A 256 -12.64 6.03 -2.96
N LEU A 257 -12.23 6.75 -1.92
CA LEU A 257 -11.59 8.05 -2.02
C LEU A 257 -10.07 7.90 -1.93
N VAL A 258 -9.37 8.42 -2.92
CA VAL A 258 -7.91 8.61 -2.93
C VAL A 258 -7.63 10.08 -2.67
N LEU A 259 -6.80 10.36 -1.69
CA LEU A 259 -6.20 11.67 -1.47
C LEU A 259 -4.71 11.54 -1.81
N THR A 260 -4.22 12.26 -2.80
CA THR A 260 -2.78 12.29 -3.12
C THR A 260 -2.32 13.73 -3.24
N ARG A 261 -1.08 13.97 -2.84
CA ARG A 261 -0.41 15.25 -3.03
C ARG A 261 0.59 15.07 -4.17
N LEU A 262 0.49 15.91 -5.20
CA LEU A 262 1.43 15.90 -6.32
C LEU A 262 2.68 16.69 -6.00
N ASP A 263 2.51 17.88 -5.46
CA ASP A 263 3.58 18.76 -5.03
C ASP A 263 3.11 19.57 -3.81
N ASP A 264 3.92 20.54 -3.37
CA ASP A 264 3.56 21.32 -2.19
C ASP A 264 2.25 22.10 -2.31
N THR A 265 1.82 22.37 -3.53
CA THR A 265 0.65 23.19 -3.86
C THR A 265 -0.52 22.38 -4.38
N ILE A 266 -0.33 21.16 -4.91
CA ILE A 266 -1.39 20.43 -5.60
C ILE A 266 -1.80 19.18 -4.82
N ILE A 267 -3.08 19.16 -4.42
CA ILE A 267 -3.74 18.00 -3.81
C ILE A 267 -4.82 17.49 -4.77
N ILE A 268 -4.84 16.19 -5.04
CA ILE A 268 -5.91 15.52 -5.77
C ILE A 268 -6.76 14.71 -4.79
N LEU A 269 -8.06 14.94 -4.86
CA LEU A 269 -9.08 14.14 -4.20
C LEU A 269 -9.88 13.37 -5.26
N TRP A 270 -9.72 12.06 -5.35
CA TRP A 270 -10.29 11.22 -6.40
C TRP A 270 -11.21 10.14 -5.82
N ASN A 271 -12.50 10.21 -6.13
CA ASN A 271 -13.45 9.12 -5.92
C ASN A 271 -13.46 8.22 -7.18
N PHE A 272 -12.75 7.11 -7.11
CA PHE A 272 -12.49 6.29 -8.31
C PHE A 272 -13.67 5.41 -8.70
N SER A 273 -14.55 5.02 -7.76
CA SER A 273 -15.76 4.25 -8.09
C SER A 273 -16.77 5.09 -8.85
N ARG A 274 -16.76 6.41 -8.65
CA ARG A 274 -17.64 7.36 -9.34
C ARG A 274 -16.99 8.07 -10.52
N GLY A 275 -15.69 7.88 -10.76
CA GLY A 275 -14.94 8.60 -11.79
C GLY A 275 -14.81 10.12 -11.54
N LEU A 276 -14.92 10.57 -10.28
CA LEU A 276 -14.92 12.00 -9.93
C LEU A 276 -13.63 12.40 -9.24
N TYR A 277 -13.02 13.54 -9.60
CA TYR A 277 -11.85 14.05 -8.89
C TYR A 277 -11.82 15.57 -8.75
N THR A 278 -11.20 16.06 -7.69
CA THR A 278 -11.04 17.50 -7.41
C THR A 278 -9.56 17.77 -7.24
N ILE A 279 -9.06 18.82 -7.88
CA ILE A 279 -7.69 19.31 -7.68
C ILE A 279 -7.80 20.56 -6.81
N LEU A 280 -7.20 20.50 -5.63
CA LEU A 280 -7.03 21.65 -4.75
C LEU A 280 -5.64 22.22 -5.02
N ARG A 281 -5.56 23.51 -5.29
CA ARG A 281 -4.31 24.27 -5.34
C ARG A 281 -4.17 25.09 -4.05
N ILE A 282 -3.03 24.99 -3.41
CA ILE A 282 -2.63 25.78 -2.25
C ILE A 282 -1.77 26.90 -2.81
N ASP A 283 -2.30 28.12 -2.81
CA ASP A 283 -1.55 29.32 -3.18
C ASP A 283 -1.10 30.03 -1.89
N ASP A 284 -0.11 30.93 -1.97
CA ASP A 284 0.40 31.70 -0.82
C ASP A 284 -0.70 32.52 -0.11
N ASP A 285 -1.77 32.87 -0.84
CA ASP A 285 -2.94 33.62 -0.33
C ASP A 285 -4.10 32.72 0.18
N GLY A 286 -3.91 31.40 0.23
CA GLY A 286 -4.88 30.40 0.71
C GLY A 286 -5.30 29.35 -0.33
N TYR A 287 -6.36 28.58 -0.02
CA TYR A 287 -6.78 27.43 -0.83
C TYR A 287 -7.69 27.82 -2.02
N VAL A 288 -7.33 27.40 -3.23
CA VAL A 288 -8.17 27.44 -4.43
C VAL A 288 -8.60 26.03 -4.82
N ALA A 289 -9.86 25.69 -4.57
CA ALA A 289 -10.41 24.38 -4.95
C ALA A 289 -10.98 24.40 -6.37
N ARG A 290 -10.51 23.49 -7.24
CA ARG A 290 -11.07 23.26 -8.57
C ARG A 290 -11.64 21.85 -8.67
N ARG A 291 -12.95 21.74 -8.92
CA ARG A 291 -13.62 20.46 -9.08
C ARG A 291 -13.67 20.06 -10.55
N TYR A 292 -13.31 18.81 -10.85
CA TYR A 292 -13.41 18.20 -12.17
C TYR A 292 -14.36 16.98 -12.08
N ALA A 293 -15.00 16.63 -13.18
CA ALA A 293 -15.79 15.41 -13.28
C ALA A 293 -15.54 14.84 -14.67
N PHE A 294 -15.24 13.54 -14.76
CA PHE A 294 -15.18 12.85 -16.04
C PHE A 294 -16.22 11.73 -16.03
N TYR A 295 -17.08 11.76 -17.03
CA TYR A 295 -17.81 10.58 -17.51
C TYR A 295 -17.33 10.34 -18.94
N ASP A 296 -17.21 9.08 -19.33
CA ASP A 296 -16.88 8.67 -20.70
C ASP A 296 -17.51 9.61 -21.74
N ASN A 297 -16.65 10.38 -22.42
CA ASN A 297 -16.94 11.24 -23.57
C ASN A 297 -18.15 12.22 -23.46
N VAL A 298 -18.11 13.27 -22.60
CA VAL A 298 -18.58 14.66 -22.93
C VAL A 298 -18.54 15.63 -21.72
N SER A 299 -18.02 16.83 -22.00
CA SER A 299 -18.08 18.18 -21.38
C SER A 299 -17.78 18.41 -19.88
N ILE A 300 -16.89 19.39 -19.66
CA ILE A 300 -16.37 19.89 -18.39
C ILE A 300 -17.25 21.04 -17.87
N THR A 301 -18.01 20.84 -16.80
CA THR A 301 -18.56 21.96 -16.02
C THR A 301 -17.53 22.43 -14.99
N HIS A 302 -17.10 23.68 -15.14
CA HIS A 302 -16.21 24.37 -14.23
C HIS A 302 -17.00 24.89 -13.04
N THR A 303 -16.60 24.55 -11.82
CA THR A 303 -17.10 25.25 -10.63
C THR A 303 -15.95 25.45 -9.65
N THR A 304 -15.59 26.72 -9.46
CA THR A 304 -14.59 27.16 -8.50
C THR A 304 -15.30 27.41 -7.17
N PHE A 305 -14.86 26.76 -6.10
CA PHE A 305 -15.34 27.05 -4.76
C PHE A 305 -14.19 27.67 -3.97
N LYS A 306 -14.44 28.83 -3.34
CA LYS A 306 -13.57 29.34 -2.29
C LYS A 306 -13.95 28.57 -1.02
N LEU A 307 -13.18 27.54 -0.68
CA LEU A 307 -13.38 26.86 0.59
C LEU A 307 -12.95 27.84 1.69
N PRO A 308 -13.79 28.12 2.71
CA PRO A 308 -13.29 28.79 3.90
C PRO A 308 -12.17 27.90 4.46
N VAL A 309 -11.07 28.53 4.87
CA VAL A 309 -9.95 27.88 5.56
C VAL A 309 -10.55 27.04 6.69
N ILE A 310 -10.69 25.74 6.48
CA ILE A 310 -10.91 24.81 7.57
C ILE A 310 -9.53 24.76 8.20
N LEU A 311 -9.36 25.57 9.25
CA LEU A 311 -8.19 25.59 10.10
C LEU A 311 -7.74 24.14 10.27
N THR A 312 -6.54 23.86 9.79
CA THR A 312 -5.76 22.70 10.23
C THR A 312 -5.70 22.82 11.74
N GLY A 313 -6.60 22.11 12.42
CA GLY A 313 -6.59 22.02 13.86
C GLY A 313 -5.26 21.37 14.23
N ASP A 314 -4.42 22.11 14.95
CA ASP A 314 -3.37 21.53 15.75
C ASP A 314 -4.04 20.54 16.72
N TYR A 315 -4.01 19.26 16.37
CA TYR A 315 -4.33 18.20 17.32
C TYR A 315 -3.17 18.13 18.32
N THR A 316 -3.21 18.99 19.33
CA THR A 316 -2.49 18.73 20.57
C THR A 316 -3.28 17.67 21.34
N PHE A 317 -2.72 16.47 21.45
CA PHE A 317 -3.21 15.50 22.44
C PHE A 317 -2.87 16.04 23.84
N SER A 318 -3.84 16.65 24.51
CA SER A 318 -3.81 16.75 25.97
C SER A 318 -4.28 15.42 26.56
N GLY A 319 -3.43 14.82 27.39
CA GLY A 319 -3.79 13.66 28.23
C GLY A 319 -4.80 14.02 29.31
#